data_AF-A0A7U9RSZ7-F1
#
_entry.id   AF-A0A7U9RSZ7-F1
#
_cell.length_a   1.000
_cell.length_b   1.000
_cell.length_c   1.000
_cell.angle_alpha   90.00
_cell.angle_beta   90.00
_cell.angle_gamma   90.00
#
_symmetry.space_group_name_H-M   'P 1'
#
loop_
_entity.id
_entity.type
_entity.pdbx_description
1 polymer ?
#
loop_
_entity_poly.entity_id
_entity_poly.type
_entity_poly.pdbx_seq_one_letter_code
_entity_poly.pdbx_strand_id
1 'polypeptide(L)'
;MGFMQNVKNMLNNEYNTSVTENGAVGYRTSGKALLDLNFAVSSLRNASANEIVNRFIKAYYEEPKLAIRWLFFAGDVRQGLGERRLFKTILVELAQSRPEIAKALIPLIPEYSRWDILVALIDTPLAEEVVELIHRQLQEDGANMEKGASISLCAKWLPSENASSDNTKRLARLLTKKLSMTSKQYRKMLSSYRSYLDVVEVKMSEKKWADIDYEAVPSRANLVYNVAFLRNDEERRRAFLGAVKKGEKTVHAGVLYPHDIVHSYMDYDRRPGWIYVKALDDTLEELWKALPDYVQGAGNTLCIADGSGSMWTKVGNSNVSCLEVANAIAIYFSQRCTGQFKDTYITFSQTPQFVDLSKGKTLYDKLCIAIHHNEVANTNIEAVFNLILDTAIKYRMPQCDLPENLLILSDMEFDTATRSTVNGSWVSPDEKLFDKFVKKYASHGYRLPRLVFWNICSRTKTIPIRENALGVALVSGFSPAITKMVLSNEVNPYKMLVQQLMVPRYDVVEQAVWSDFTDSTAGVNNTESDKTKE
;
A
#
# COMPACT_ATOMS: atom_id res chain seq x y z
N MET A 1 -30.87 -24.84 7.92
CA MET A 1 -29.58 -24.45 8.56
C MET A 1 -29.59 -24.92 10.01
N GLY A 2 -28.49 -25.48 10.52
CA GLY A 2 -28.40 -25.94 11.92
C GLY A 2 -28.23 -24.79 12.92
N PHE A 3 -28.47 -25.06 14.21
CA PHE A 3 -28.43 -24.05 15.28
C PHE A 3 -27.13 -23.23 15.30
N MET A 4 -25.96 -23.88 15.22
CA MET A 4 -24.66 -23.18 15.20
C MET A 4 -24.48 -22.26 13.98
N GLN A 5 -25.05 -22.62 12.83
CA GLN A 5 -25.04 -21.75 11.65
C GLN A 5 -25.95 -20.53 11.86
N ASN A 6 -27.11 -20.72 12.50
CA ASN A 6 -27.99 -19.61 12.85
C ASN A 6 -27.36 -18.69 13.91
N VAL A 7 -26.66 -19.23 14.90
CA VAL A 7 -25.87 -18.45 15.87
C VAL A 7 -24.78 -17.65 15.17
N LYS A 8 -24.04 -18.26 14.23
CA LYS A 8 -23.04 -17.56 13.43
C LYS A 8 -23.67 -16.42 12.62
N ASN A 9 -24.82 -16.65 11.99
CA ASN A 9 -25.55 -15.63 11.24
C ASN A 9 -26.03 -14.50 12.18
N MET A 10 -26.55 -14.84 13.36
CA MET A 10 -26.98 -13.90 14.40
C MET A 10 -25.81 -13.01 14.85
N LEU A 11 -24.65 -13.62 15.15
CA LEU A 11 -23.46 -12.89 15.59
C LEU A 11 -22.93 -11.97 14.48
N ASN A 12 -22.92 -12.43 13.22
CA ASN A 12 -22.39 -11.68 12.10
C ASN A 12 -23.33 -10.58 11.58
N ASN A 13 -24.64 -10.70 11.80
CA ASN A 13 -25.63 -9.76 11.30
C ASN A 13 -26.20 -8.86 12.41
N GLU A 14 -26.66 -9.44 13.53
CA GLU A 14 -27.37 -8.70 14.58
C GLU A 14 -26.46 -8.18 15.70
N TYR A 15 -25.34 -8.88 16.00
CA TYR A 15 -24.37 -8.46 17.03
C TYR A 15 -23.06 -7.87 16.47
N ASN A 16 -23.05 -7.47 15.20
CA ASN A 16 -21.86 -7.03 14.48
C ASN A 16 -21.82 -5.51 14.26
N THR A 17 -22.25 -4.74 15.25
CA THR A 17 -22.30 -3.27 15.16
C THR A 17 -21.02 -2.63 15.72
N SER A 18 -20.51 -1.62 15.02
CA SER A 18 -19.40 -0.74 15.42
C SER A 18 -19.77 0.71 15.15
N VAL A 19 -19.08 1.65 15.80
CA VAL A 19 -19.32 3.10 15.65
C VAL A 19 -17.99 3.80 15.43
N THR A 20 -17.90 4.66 14.42
CA THR A 20 -16.73 5.53 14.17
C THR A 20 -16.59 6.60 15.26
N GLU A 21 -15.45 7.29 15.32
CA GLU A 21 -15.23 8.40 16.27
C GLU A 21 -16.29 9.50 16.11
N ASN A 22 -16.74 9.70 14.87
CA ASN A 22 -17.71 10.72 14.50
C ASN A 22 -19.17 10.19 14.51
N GLY A 23 -19.40 9.00 15.08
CA GLY A 23 -20.73 8.47 15.37
C GLY A 23 -21.40 7.68 14.24
N ALA A 24 -20.74 7.43 13.11
CA ALA A 24 -21.31 6.60 12.04
C ALA A 24 -21.35 5.13 12.48
N VAL A 25 -22.54 4.52 12.37
CA VAL A 25 -22.71 3.08 12.61
C VAL A 25 -22.21 2.31 11.38
N GLY A 26 -21.37 1.31 11.62
CA GLY A 26 -20.92 0.34 10.62
C GLY A 26 -20.73 -1.03 11.27
N TYR A 27 -19.89 -1.86 10.67
CA TYR A 27 -19.64 -3.23 11.09
C TYR A 27 -18.32 -3.38 11.83
N ARG A 28 -18.30 -4.27 12.83
CA ARG A 28 -17.09 -4.62 13.58
C ARG A 28 -16.18 -5.57 12.79
N THR A 29 -16.79 -6.43 11.98
CA THR A 29 -16.12 -7.43 11.13
C THR A 29 -16.87 -7.61 9.82
N SER A 30 -16.15 -7.93 8.75
CA SER A 30 -16.73 -8.40 7.48
C SER A 30 -17.34 -9.81 7.60
N GLY A 31 -16.99 -10.55 8.65
CA GLY A 31 -17.23 -11.98 8.79
C GLY A 31 -16.10 -12.86 8.24
N LYS A 32 -15.04 -12.23 7.69
CA LYS A 32 -13.84 -12.87 7.13
C LYS A 32 -12.59 -12.26 7.76
N ALA A 33 -11.85 -13.02 8.56
CA ALA A 33 -10.70 -12.50 9.31
C ALA A 33 -9.59 -11.96 8.41
N LEU A 34 -9.36 -12.58 7.25
CA LEU A 34 -8.36 -12.13 6.28
C LEU A 34 -8.72 -10.75 5.68
N LEU A 35 -9.99 -10.53 5.37
CA LEU A 35 -10.47 -9.25 4.83
C LEU A 35 -10.39 -8.15 5.89
N ASP A 36 -10.76 -8.47 7.14
CA ASP A 36 -10.63 -7.54 8.27
C ASP A 36 -9.18 -7.15 8.54
N LEU A 37 -8.27 -8.12 8.44
CA LEU A 37 -6.83 -7.90 8.59
C LEU A 37 -6.30 -6.99 7.47
N ASN A 38 -6.68 -7.24 6.22
CA ASN A 38 -6.31 -6.41 5.08
C ASN A 38 -6.84 -4.97 5.21
N PHE A 39 -8.09 -4.81 5.65
CA PHE A 39 -8.68 -3.50 5.87
C PHE A 39 -7.95 -2.70 6.96
N ALA A 40 -7.52 -3.39 8.03
CA ALA A 40 -6.87 -2.77 9.16
C ALA A 40 -5.41 -2.33 8.90
N VAL A 41 -4.79 -2.69 7.76
CA VAL A 41 -3.35 -2.49 7.51
C VAL A 41 -2.84 -1.08 7.85
N SER A 42 -3.52 -0.03 7.37
CA SER A 42 -3.13 1.36 7.64
C SER A 42 -3.12 1.67 9.15
N SER A 43 -4.15 1.22 9.88
CA SER A 43 -4.26 1.36 11.34
C SER A 43 -3.21 0.56 12.12
N LEU A 44 -2.75 -0.57 11.55
CA LEU A 44 -1.77 -1.45 12.20
C LEU A 44 -0.37 -0.85 12.25
N ARG A 45 -0.09 0.21 11.50
CA ARG A 45 1.17 0.97 11.60
C ARG A 45 1.41 1.51 13.02
N ASN A 46 0.34 1.81 13.77
CA ASN A 46 0.39 2.28 15.17
C ASN A 46 0.06 1.21 16.21
N ALA A 47 -0.48 0.07 15.77
CA ALA A 47 -0.90 -0.98 16.67
C ALA A 47 0.28 -1.62 17.40
N SER A 48 0.02 -2.19 18.58
CA SER A 48 1.01 -2.99 19.30
C SER A 48 1.36 -4.26 18.52
N ALA A 49 2.54 -4.84 18.80
CA ALA A 49 2.93 -6.10 18.17
C ALA A 49 1.89 -7.20 18.41
N ASN A 50 1.36 -7.30 19.63
CA ASN A 50 0.32 -8.26 20.01
C ASN A 50 -0.96 -8.08 19.21
N GLU A 51 -1.40 -6.84 18.94
CA GLU A 51 -2.59 -6.62 18.12
C GLU A 51 -2.39 -7.11 16.68
N ILE A 52 -1.24 -6.77 16.07
CA ILE A 52 -0.88 -7.21 14.72
C ILE A 52 -0.91 -8.75 14.65
N VAL A 53 -0.23 -9.40 15.59
CA VAL A 53 -0.13 -10.86 15.70
C VAL A 53 -1.51 -11.49 15.88
N ASN A 54 -2.32 -11.00 16.82
CA ASN A 54 -3.63 -11.58 17.10
C ASN A 54 -4.57 -11.54 15.89
N ARG A 55 -4.53 -10.48 15.09
CA ARG A 55 -5.33 -10.40 13.85
C ARG A 55 -4.83 -11.37 12.80
N PHE A 56 -3.51 -11.47 12.62
CA PHE A 56 -2.92 -12.44 11.71
C PHE A 56 -3.25 -13.87 12.10
N ILE A 57 -3.14 -14.24 13.38
CA ILE A 57 -3.46 -15.57 13.89
C ILE A 57 -4.92 -15.95 13.57
N LYS A 58 -5.87 -15.02 13.73
CA LYS A 58 -7.27 -15.25 13.36
C LYS A 58 -7.42 -15.56 11.87
N ALA A 59 -6.78 -14.76 11.00
CA ALA A 59 -6.80 -14.99 9.55
C ALA A 59 -6.13 -16.33 9.18
N TYR A 60 -5.02 -16.66 9.84
CA TYR A 60 -4.30 -17.91 9.62
C TYR A 60 -5.16 -19.13 9.95
N TYR A 61 -5.85 -19.14 11.10
CA TYR A 61 -6.66 -20.30 11.48
C TYR A 61 -7.96 -20.43 10.68
N GLU A 62 -8.43 -19.34 10.08
CA GLU A 62 -9.55 -19.41 9.13
C GLU A 62 -9.09 -19.96 7.78
N GLU A 63 -8.00 -19.42 7.21
CA GLU A 63 -7.50 -19.77 5.86
C GLU A 63 -5.95 -19.75 5.83
N PRO A 64 -5.26 -20.84 6.23
CA PRO A 64 -3.80 -20.84 6.42
C PRO A 64 -3.02 -20.45 5.18
N LYS A 65 -3.37 -21.03 4.02
CA LYS A 65 -2.71 -20.78 2.73
C LYS A 65 -2.83 -19.32 2.31
N LEU A 66 -4.05 -18.79 2.34
CA LEU A 66 -4.29 -17.40 1.97
C LEU A 66 -3.65 -16.41 2.95
N ALA A 67 -3.61 -16.74 4.25
CA ALA A 67 -2.95 -15.88 5.24
C ALA A 67 -1.43 -15.79 5.01
N ILE A 68 -0.76 -16.89 4.67
CA ILE A 68 0.67 -16.88 4.36
C ILE A 68 0.97 -16.16 3.03
N ARG A 69 0.14 -16.35 2.00
CA ARG A 69 0.22 -15.53 0.77
C ARG A 69 0.02 -14.04 1.09
N TRP A 70 -0.96 -13.72 1.93
CA TRP A 70 -1.23 -12.36 2.37
C TRP A 70 -0.09 -11.74 3.16
N LEU A 71 0.61 -12.51 3.99
CA LEU A 71 1.79 -12.02 4.71
C LEU A 71 2.85 -11.52 3.74
N PHE A 72 3.14 -12.29 2.68
CA PHE A 72 4.10 -11.89 1.65
C PHE A 72 3.58 -10.74 0.77
N PHE A 73 2.29 -10.72 0.44
CA PHE A 73 1.66 -9.56 -0.19
C PHE A 73 1.80 -8.29 0.67
N ALA A 74 1.62 -8.38 1.98
CA ALA A 74 1.79 -7.25 2.87
C ALA A 74 3.24 -6.78 2.92
N GLY A 75 4.23 -7.70 2.91
CA GLY A 75 5.65 -7.37 2.95
C GLY A 75 6.30 -6.94 1.62
N ASP A 76 5.64 -7.24 0.50
CA ASP A 76 6.18 -7.08 -0.85
C ASP A 76 6.30 -5.61 -1.27
N VAL A 77 7.54 -5.14 -1.40
CA VAL A 77 7.86 -3.72 -1.69
C VAL A 77 7.74 -3.34 -3.16
N ARG A 78 7.48 -4.31 -4.05
CA ARG A 78 7.39 -4.08 -5.50
C ARG A 78 5.96 -4.19 -6.00
N GLN A 79 5.26 -5.26 -5.61
CA GLN A 79 3.93 -5.56 -6.14
C GLN A 79 2.85 -5.67 -5.06
N GLY A 80 3.22 -5.59 -3.78
CA GLY A 80 2.28 -5.69 -2.66
C GLY A 80 2.06 -4.37 -1.94
N LEU A 81 1.93 -4.42 -0.61
CA LEU A 81 1.67 -3.24 0.23
C LEU A 81 2.97 -2.60 0.78
N GLY A 82 4.08 -3.34 0.85
CA GLY A 82 5.35 -2.86 1.37
C GLY A 82 5.35 -2.52 2.88
N GLU A 83 4.48 -3.14 3.67
CA GLU A 83 4.28 -2.93 5.11
C GLU A 83 5.33 -3.66 5.96
N ARG A 84 6.54 -3.08 5.98
CA ARG A 84 7.75 -3.68 6.58
C ARG A 84 7.61 -4.01 8.07
N ARG A 85 7.02 -3.11 8.87
CA ARG A 85 6.87 -3.33 10.32
C ARG A 85 5.91 -4.48 10.59
N LEU A 86 4.76 -4.47 9.93
CA LEU A 86 3.74 -5.51 10.03
C LEU A 86 4.34 -6.86 9.64
N PHE A 87 4.98 -6.93 8.46
CA PHE A 87 5.63 -8.15 7.96
C PHE A 87 6.66 -8.70 8.95
N LYS A 88 7.57 -7.84 9.43
CA LYS A 88 8.59 -8.21 10.43
C LYS A 88 7.97 -8.74 11.72
N THR A 89 6.97 -8.05 12.26
CA THR A 89 6.32 -8.42 13.52
C THR A 89 5.68 -9.81 13.43
N ILE A 90 4.98 -10.10 12.33
CA ILE A 90 4.35 -11.40 12.13
C ILE A 90 5.41 -12.50 11.91
N LEU A 91 6.47 -12.22 11.16
CA LEU A 91 7.55 -13.19 10.95
C LEU A 91 8.29 -13.55 12.25
N VAL A 92 8.55 -12.58 13.12
CA VAL A 92 9.16 -12.85 14.44
C VAL A 92 8.26 -13.76 15.28
N GLU A 93 6.95 -13.51 15.28
CA GLU A 93 5.99 -14.38 15.98
C GLU A 93 5.96 -15.79 15.38
N LEU A 94 5.94 -15.92 14.05
CA LEU A 94 5.97 -17.23 13.39
C LEU A 94 7.26 -17.97 13.71
N ALA A 95 8.41 -17.29 13.74
CA ALA A 95 9.68 -17.91 14.10
C ALA A 95 9.71 -18.42 15.55
N GLN A 96 8.95 -17.80 16.46
CA GLN A 96 8.83 -18.24 17.85
C GLN A 96 7.80 -19.35 18.04
N SER A 97 6.61 -19.20 17.45
CA SER A 97 5.46 -20.09 17.69
C SER A 97 5.37 -21.26 16.72
N ARG A 98 5.87 -21.10 15.49
CA ARG A 98 5.83 -22.08 14.38
C ARG A 98 7.10 -22.04 13.54
N PRO A 99 8.26 -22.39 14.14
CA PRO A 99 9.56 -22.26 13.50
C PRO A 99 9.64 -22.98 12.14
N GLU A 100 8.99 -24.12 11.95
CA GLU A 100 9.00 -24.84 10.67
C GLU A 100 8.44 -24.01 9.50
N ILE A 101 7.33 -23.31 9.73
CA ILE A 101 6.72 -22.45 8.71
C ILE A 101 7.64 -21.26 8.42
N ALA A 102 8.14 -20.59 9.46
CA ALA A 102 9.03 -19.45 9.27
C ALA A 102 10.35 -19.85 8.59
N LYS A 103 10.88 -21.04 8.90
CA LYS A 103 12.08 -21.62 8.30
C LYS A 103 11.94 -21.81 6.79
N ALA A 104 10.81 -22.38 6.35
CA ALA A 104 10.49 -22.52 4.94
C ALA A 104 10.42 -21.16 4.20
N LEU A 105 9.99 -20.10 4.89
CA LEU A 105 9.80 -18.77 4.30
C LEU A 105 11.08 -17.92 4.27
N ILE A 106 12.09 -18.23 5.10
CA ILE A 106 13.35 -17.47 5.22
C ILE A 106 14.02 -17.18 3.87
N PRO A 107 14.21 -18.16 2.96
CA PRO A 107 14.88 -17.94 1.68
C PRO A 107 14.16 -16.94 0.77
N LEU A 108 12.84 -16.77 0.93
CA LEU A 108 12.03 -15.90 0.09
C LEU A 108 12.09 -14.44 0.55
N ILE A 109 12.37 -14.18 1.83
CA ILE A 109 12.29 -12.82 2.43
C ILE A 109 13.07 -11.75 1.64
N PRO A 110 14.31 -11.99 1.16
CA PRO A 110 15.07 -10.99 0.41
C PRO A 110 14.43 -10.54 -0.92
N GLU A 111 13.71 -11.43 -1.61
CA GLU A 111 13.07 -11.13 -2.90
C GLU A 111 11.84 -10.23 -2.72
N TYR A 112 11.02 -10.50 -1.70
CA TYR A 112 9.79 -9.74 -1.47
C TYR A 112 10.04 -8.49 -0.63
N SER A 113 10.97 -8.53 0.33
CA SER A 113 11.17 -7.45 1.28
C SER A 113 12.63 -7.00 1.32
N ARG A 114 13.35 -7.25 2.42
CA ARG A 114 14.73 -6.78 2.66
C ARG A 114 15.49 -7.74 3.56
N TRP A 115 16.80 -7.76 3.38
CA TRP A 115 17.72 -8.57 4.19
C TRP A 115 17.76 -8.18 5.68
N ASP A 116 17.42 -6.94 6.05
CA ASP A 116 17.36 -6.53 7.47
C ASP A 116 16.20 -7.17 8.24
N ILE A 117 15.19 -7.70 7.53
CA ILE A 117 14.10 -8.48 8.12
C ILE A 117 14.63 -9.82 8.66
N LEU A 118 15.54 -10.46 7.92
CA LEU A 118 16.19 -11.70 8.39
C LEU A 118 16.94 -11.48 9.70
N VAL A 119 17.67 -10.37 9.80
CA VAL A 119 18.41 -10.00 11.02
C VAL A 119 17.48 -9.84 12.23
N ALA A 120 16.22 -9.44 12.03
CA ALA A 120 15.25 -9.36 13.12
C ALA A 120 14.87 -10.73 13.72
N LEU A 121 15.14 -11.83 13.00
CA LEU A 121 14.90 -13.19 13.43
C LEU A 121 16.08 -13.79 14.22
N ILE A 122 17.19 -13.06 14.39
CA ILE A 122 18.41 -13.57 15.05
C ILE A 122 18.22 -13.88 16.53
N ASP A 123 17.21 -13.28 17.17
CA ASP A 123 16.84 -13.53 18.58
C ASP A 123 15.74 -14.60 18.71
N THR A 124 15.48 -15.36 17.64
CA THR A 124 14.45 -16.42 17.60
C THR A 124 15.11 -17.80 17.50
N PRO A 125 14.35 -18.92 17.64
CA PRO A 125 14.88 -20.27 17.42
C PRO A 125 15.55 -20.49 16.06
N LEU A 126 15.24 -19.65 15.05
CA LEU A 126 15.78 -19.75 13.69
C LEU A 126 17.08 -18.96 13.48
N ALA A 127 17.76 -18.58 14.55
CA ALA A 127 18.97 -17.76 14.48
C ALA A 127 20.07 -18.40 13.63
N GLU A 128 20.25 -19.72 13.71
CA GLU A 128 21.29 -20.43 12.97
C GLU A 128 20.96 -20.48 11.47
N GLU A 129 19.72 -20.81 11.10
CA GLU A 129 19.26 -20.83 9.69
C GLU A 129 19.39 -19.46 9.03
N VAL A 130 19.04 -18.40 9.77
CA VAL A 130 19.18 -17.01 9.31
C VAL A 130 20.64 -16.67 9.06
N VAL A 131 21.51 -16.99 10.02
CA VAL A 131 22.94 -16.68 9.91
C VAL A 131 23.59 -17.51 8.80
N GLU A 132 23.20 -18.76 8.63
CA GLU A 132 23.69 -19.62 7.56
C GLU A 132 23.34 -19.04 6.18
N LEU A 133 22.08 -18.60 5.97
CA LEU A 133 21.66 -17.96 4.73
C LEU A 133 22.46 -16.67 4.46
N ILE A 134 22.62 -15.82 5.48
CA ILE A 134 23.40 -14.59 5.36
C ILE A 134 24.86 -14.90 5.06
N HIS A 135 25.45 -15.89 5.73
CA HIS A 135 26.85 -16.28 5.54
C HIS A 135 27.09 -16.77 4.12
N ARG A 136 26.24 -17.67 3.62
CA ARG A 136 26.30 -18.19 2.25
C ARG A 136 26.22 -17.05 1.23
N GLN A 137 25.26 -16.15 1.38
CA GLN A 137 25.13 -15.01 0.48
C GLN A 137 26.37 -14.10 0.50
N LEU A 138 26.96 -13.84 1.67
CA LEU A 138 28.18 -13.02 1.79
C LEU A 138 29.41 -13.67 1.15
N GLN A 139 29.49 -15.01 1.17
CA GLN A 139 30.54 -15.76 0.47
C GLN A 139 30.36 -15.70 -1.04
N GLU A 140 29.14 -15.90 -1.53
CA GLU A 140 28.80 -15.75 -2.95
C GLU A 140 29.08 -14.32 -3.44
N ASP A 141 28.67 -13.31 -2.65
CA ASP A 141 28.95 -11.90 -2.95
C ASP A 141 30.47 -11.63 -3.01
N GLY A 142 31.25 -12.24 -2.10
CA GLY A 142 32.72 -12.13 -2.14
C GLY A 142 33.32 -12.72 -3.41
N ALA A 143 32.93 -13.95 -3.76
CA ALA A 143 33.40 -14.63 -4.97
C ALA A 143 32.98 -13.91 -6.26
N ASN A 144 31.77 -13.34 -6.29
CA ASN A 144 31.28 -12.55 -7.41
C ASN A 144 32.02 -11.22 -7.54
N MET A 145 32.27 -10.53 -6.41
CA MET A 145 33.05 -9.29 -6.39
C MET A 145 34.49 -9.52 -6.91
N GLU A 146 35.15 -10.60 -6.50
CA GLU A 146 36.50 -10.95 -6.99
C GLU A 146 36.54 -11.20 -8.50
N LYS A 147 35.44 -11.67 -9.08
CA LYS A 147 35.27 -11.90 -10.52
C LYS A 147 34.77 -10.67 -11.28
N GLY A 148 34.49 -9.55 -10.62
CA GLY A 148 33.88 -8.38 -11.24
C GLY A 148 32.40 -8.57 -11.62
N ALA A 149 31.71 -9.55 -11.03
CA ALA A 149 30.29 -9.81 -11.26
C ALA A 149 29.39 -9.04 -10.28
N SER A 150 28.09 -8.93 -10.58
CA SER A 150 27.12 -8.29 -9.68
C SER A 150 26.95 -9.07 -8.37
N ILE A 151 26.77 -8.35 -7.26
CA ILE A 151 26.54 -8.94 -5.93
C ILE A 151 25.15 -8.59 -5.40
N SER A 152 24.68 -9.34 -4.39
CA SER A 152 23.38 -9.12 -3.77
C SER A 152 23.33 -7.82 -2.95
N LEU A 153 22.12 -7.42 -2.55
CA LEU A 153 21.92 -6.30 -1.61
C LEU A 153 22.12 -6.70 -0.14
N CYS A 154 22.64 -7.89 0.17
CA CYS A 154 22.77 -8.36 1.55
C CYS A 154 23.55 -7.36 2.42
N ALA A 155 24.80 -7.08 2.07
CA ALA A 155 25.65 -6.16 2.83
C ALA A 155 25.08 -4.72 2.95
N LYS A 156 24.27 -4.27 1.98
CA LYS A 156 23.60 -2.96 2.05
C LYS A 156 22.70 -2.86 3.29
N TRP A 157 21.97 -3.92 3.60
CA TRP A 157 20.95 -3.91 4.64
C TRP A 157 21.43 -4.45 5.99
N LEU A 158 22.56 -5.15 6.05
CA LEU A 158 23.09 -5.65 7.32
C LEU A 158 23.43 -4.50 8.30
N PRO A 159 23.17 -4.67 9.60
CA PRO A 159 23.37 -3.61 10.59
C PRO A 159 24.85 -3.27 10.78
N SER A 160 25.15 -2.00 11.02
CA SER A 160 26.51 -1.54 11.33
C SER A 160 26.72 -1.42 12.84
N GLU A 161 27.90 -1.82 13.33
CA GLU A 161 28.30 -1.62 14.72
C GLU A 161 28.48 -0.14 15.09
N ASN A 162 28.60 0.73 14.09
CA ASN A 162 28.72 2.18 14.25
C ASN A 162 27.39 2.92 14.00
N ALA A 163 26.27 2.20 13.89
CA ALA A 163 24.96 2.82 13.76
C ALA A 163 24.64 3.68 14.99
N SER A 164 23.75 4.67 14.87
CA SER A 164 23.34 5.51 16.01
C SER A 164 22.46 4.75 17.01
N SER A 165 21.57 3.89 16.52
CA SER A 165 20.62 3.10 17.31
C SER A 165 21.28 1.97 18.09
N ASP A 166 21.08 1.92 19.41
CA ASP A 166 21.66 0.87 20.27
C ASP A 166 21.16 -0.52 19.93
N ASN A 167 19.88 -0.68 19.55
CA ASN A 167 19.38 -1.98 19.08
C ASN A 167 20.07 -2.41 17.77
N THR A 168 20.35 -1.47 16.86
CA THR A 168 21.09 -1.78 15.62
C THR A 168 22.53 -2.20 15.93
N LYS A 169 23.21 -1.51 16.86
CA LYS A 169 24.55 -1.92 17.33
C LYS A 169 24.52 -3.31 17.97
N ARG A 170 23.52 -3.60 18.80
CA ARG A 170 23.33 -4.90 19.45
C ARG A 170 23.20 -6.01 18.41
N LEU A 171 22.28 -5.86 17.45
CA LEU A 171 22.07 -6.82 16.37
C LEU A 171 23.32 -7.01 15.51
N ALA A 172 24.05 -5.92 15.20
CA ALA A 172 25.32 -6.01 14.49
C ALA A 172 26.35 -6.86 15.25
N ARG A 173 26.56 -6.60 16.54
CA ARG A 173 27.51 -7.38 17.36
C ARG A 173 27.12 -8.85 17.47
N LEU A 174 25.82 -9.14 17.61
CA LEU A 174 25.33 -10.50 17.66
C LEU A 174 25.56 -11.23 16.34
N LEU A 175 25.24 -10.60 15.22
CA LEU A 175 25.48 -11.13 13.88
C LEU A 175 26.97 -11.33 13.61
N THR A 176 27.82 -10.34 13.93
CA THR A 176 29.29 -10.43 13.82
C THR A 176 29.81 -11.66 14.57
N LYS A 177 29.35 -11.86 15.82
CA LYS A 177 29.76 -13.00 16.64
C LYS A 177 29.32 -14.34 16.03
N LYS A 178 28.07 -14.45 15.57
CA LYS A 178 27.55 -15.68 14.95
C LYS A 178 28.21 -15.99 13.60
N LEU A 179 28.60 -14.98 12.84
CA LEU A 179 29.40 -15.12 11.62
C LEU A 179 30.88 -15.47 11.90
N SER A 180 31.28 -15.62 13.17
CA SER A 180 32.67 -15.89 13.58
C SER A 180 33.67 -14.86 13.04
N MET A 181 33.24 -13.59 12.92
CA MET A 181 34.08 -12.49 12.47
C MET A 181 34.50 -11.61 13.64
N THR A 182 35.68 -11.00 13.54
CA THR A 182 35.99 -9.83 14.38
C THR A 182 35.18 -8.62 13.91
N SER A 183 34.88 -7.71 14.83
CA SER A 183 34.27 -6.41 14.53
C SER A 183 35.01 -5.64 13.42
N LYS A 184 36.34 -5.76 13.34
CA LYS A 184 37.14 -5.14 12.28
C LYS A 184 36.90 -5.80 10.92
N GLN A 185 36.88 -7.13 10.85
CA GLN A 185 36.61 -7.88 9.61
C GLN A 185 35.21 -7.57 9.08
N TYR A 186 34.20 -7.63 9.94
CA TYR A 186 32.81 -7.35 9.57
C TYR A 186 32.64 -5.93 9.00
N ARG A 187 33.18 -4.91 9.69
CA ARG A 187 33.09 -3.52 9.20
C ARG A 187 33.82 -3.32 7.87
N LYS A 188 35.00 -3.95 7.68
CA LYS A 188 35.75 -3.86 6.41
C LYS A 188 35.00 -4.54 5.27
N MET A 189 34.43 -5.72 5.51
CA MET A 189 33.60 -6.44 4.52
C MET A 189 32.40 -5.60 4.11
N LEU A 190 31.63 -5.06 5.07
CA LEU A 190 30.50 -4.19 4.76
C LEU A 190 30.91 -2.95 3.95
N SER A 191 32.03 -2.31 4.32
CA SER A 191 32.54 -1.14 3.59
C SER A 191 32.93 -1.51 2.15
N SER A 192 33.63 -2.64 1.97
CA SER A 192 34.06 -3.13 0.66
C SER A 192 32.85 -3.42 -0.24
N TYR A 193 31.89 -4.21 0.25
CA TYR A 193 30.74 -4.63 -0.55
C TYR A 193 29.79 -3.46 -0.84
N ARG A 194 29.61 -2.51 0.10
CA ARG A 194 28.81 -1.30 -0.14
C ARG A 194 29.45 -0.34 -1.14
N SER A 195 30.78 -0.24 -1.12
CA SER A 195 31.51 0.53 -2.13
C SER A 195 31.39 -0.13 -3.50
N TYR A 196 31.46 -1.46 -3.57
CA TYR A 196 31.31 -2.21 -4.82
C TYR A 196 29.90 -2.14 -5.40
N LEU A 197 28.86 -2.17 -4.55
CA LEU A 197 27.46 -1.93 -4.91
C LEU A 197 27.17 -0.50 -5.38
N ASP A 198 28.16 0.38 -5.33
CA ASP A 198 28.05 1.80 -5.65
C ASP A 198 26.91 2.51 -4.91
N VAL A 199 26.76 2.21 -3.62
CA VAL A 199 25.73 2.80 -2.77
C VAL A 199 25.98 4.31 -2.65
N VAL A 200 25.02 5.14 -3.10
CA VAL A 200 25.19 6.60 -3.17
C VAL A 200 25.59 7.23 -1.83
N GLU A 201 25.10 6.70 -0.72
CA GLU A 201 25.42 7.14 0.63
C GLU A 201 26.92 7.04 0.94
N VAL A 202 27.65 6.10 0.33
CA VAL A 202 29.11 5.97 0.47
C VAL A 202 29.79 7.19 -0.14
N LYS A 203 29.49 7.52 -1.41
CA LYS A 203 30.03 8.70 -2.11
C LYS A 203 29.68 10.00 -1.40
N MET A 204 28.44 10.13 -0.93
CA MET A 204 28.00 11.29 -0.16
C MET A 204 28.78 11.46 1.15
N SER A 205 29.01 10.36 1.88
CA SER A 205 29.77 10.41 3.14
C SER A 205 31.25 10.77 2.96
N GLU A 206 31.84 10.39 1.82
CA GLU A 206 33.21 10.74 1.44
C GLU A 206 33.31 12.11 0.75
N LYS A 207 32.19 12.83 0.58
CA LYS A 207 32.08 14.10 -0.15
C LYS A 207 32.51 14.01 -1.63
N LYS A 208 32.46 12.81 -2.21
CA LYS A 208 32.77 12.54 -3.62
C LYS A 208 31.56 12.77 -4.52
N TRP A 209 31.04 14.00 -4.51
CA TRP A 209 29.82 14.33 -5.26
C TRP A 209 30.00 14.20 -6.77
N ALA A 210 31.19 14.54 -7.28
CA ALA A 210 31.54 14.38 -8.68
C ALA A 210 31.51 12.92 -9.18
N ASP A 211 31.56 11.94 -8.28
CA ASP A 211 31.54 10.52 -8.68
C ASP A 211 30.11 9.96 -8.73
N ILE A 212 29.10 10.74 -8.32
CA ILE A 212 27.70 10.28 -8.28
C ILE A 212 27.13 10.24 -9.70
N ASP A 213 26.78 9.05 -10.19
CA ASP A 213 25.95 8.92 -11.38
C ASP A 213 24.47 9.06 -10.99
N TYR A 214 23.88 10.22 -11.31
CA TYR A 214 22.50 10.52 -10.97
C TYR A 214 21.47 9.63 -11.65
N GLU A 215 21.81 9.05 -12.80
CA GLU A 215 20.90 8.15 -13.53
C GLU A 215 20.75 6.81 -12.81
N ALA A 216 21.85 6.30 -12.23
CA ALA A 216 21.85 5.07 -11.44
C ALA A 216 21.25 5.25 -10.03
N VAL A 217 20.97 6.48 -9.57
CA VAL A 217 20.48 6.72 -8.20
C VAL A 217 19.08 6.09 -8.01
N PRO A 218 18.89 5.21 -7.00
CA PRO A 218 17.60 4.59 -6.75
C PRO A 218 16.49 5.59 -6.39
N SER A 219 15.25 5.24 -6.70
CA SER A 219 14.08 6.11 -6.52
C SER A 219 13.95 6.77 -5.13
N ARG A 220 14.08 5.97 -4.07
CA ARG A 220 14.04 6.47 -2.68
C ARG A 220 15.19 7.41 -2.35
N ALA A 221 16.38 7.16 -2.89
CA ALA A 221 17.54 8.01 -2.68
C ALA A 221 17.39 9.36 -3.42
N ASN A 222 16.82 9.35 -4.63
CA ASN A 222 16.49 10.57 -5.37
C ASN A 222 15.57 11.49 -4.55
N LEU A 223 14.58 10.93 -3.87
CA LEU A 223 13.66 11.69 -3.02
C LEU A 223 14.33 12.18 -1.73
N VAL A 224 14.95 11.28 -0.96
CA VAL A 224 15.49 11.58 0.38
C VAL A 224 16.69 12.53 0.31
N TYR A 225 17.54 12.39 -0.70
CA TYR A 225 18.79 13.15 -0.80
C TYR A 225 18.72 14.33 -1.77
N ASN A 226 17.54 14.66 -2.31
CA ASN A 226 17.36 15.77 -3.26
C ASN A 226 18.03 17.08 -2.80
N VAL A 227 17.72 17.50 -1.56
CA VAL A 227 18.30 18.72 -0.96
C VAL A 227 19.82 18.63 -0.84
N ALA A 228 20.35 17.45 -0.51
CA ALA A 228 21.78 17.24 -0.39
C ALA A 228 22.49 17.28 -1.75
N PHE A 229 21.87 16.74 -2.81
CA PHE A 229 22.39 16.82 -4.17
C PHE A 229 22.45 18.26 -4.66
N LEU A 230 21.33 18.99 -4.55
CA LEU A 230 21.28 20.39 -4.98
C LEU A 230 22.24 21.28 -4.19
N ARG A 231 22.42 21.04 -2.88
CA ARG A 231 23.33 21.85 -2.06
C ARG A 231 24.81 21.65 -2.40
N ASN A 232 25.21 20.45 -2.82
CA ASN A 232 26.63 20.10 -2.95
C ASN A 232 27.11 19.89 -4.39
N ASP A 233 26.20 19.67 -5.35
CA ASP A 233 26.52 19.44 -6.77
C ASP A 233 25.40 19.98 -7.68
N GLU A 234 25.05 21.25 -7.45
CA GLU A 234 23.90 21.91 -8.06
C GLU A 234 23.93 21.87 -9.59
N GLU A 235 25.06 22.23 -10.19
CA GLU A 235 25.21 22.38 -11.64
C GLU A 235 24.95 21.06 -12.37
N ARG A 236 25.63 19.97 -11.96
CA ARG A 236 25.44 18.64 -12.55
C ARG A 236 24.05 18.09 -12.26
N ARG A 237 23.51 18.33 -11.07
CA ARG A 237 22.15 17.88 -10.73
C ARG A 237 21.11 18.56 -11.61
N ARG A 238 21.21 19.87 -11.83
CA ARG A 238 20.32 20.62 -12.73
C ARG A 238 20.50 20.21 -14.19
N ALA A 239 21.73 19.98 -14.63
CA ALA A 239 22.00 19.47 -15.98
C ALA A 239 21.36 18.08 -16.20
N PHE A 240 21.49 17.18 -15.22
CA PHE A 240 20.82 15.88 -15.24
C PHE A 240 19.30 16.00 -15.33
N LEU A 241 18.67 16.81 -14.47
CA LEU A 241 17.22 17.03 -14.52
C LEU A 241 16.77 17.68 -15.84
N GLY A 242 17.59 18.57 -16.41
CA GLY A 242 17.37 19.13 -17.74
C GLY A 242 17.39 18.07 -18.84
N ALA A 243 18.30 17.10 -18.78
CA ALA A 243 18.35 15.96 -19.70
C ALA A 243 17.13 15.03 -19.51
N VAL A 244 16.70 14.78 -18.26
CA VAL A 244 15.48 14.01 -17.97
C VAL A 244 14.24 14.68 -18.57
N LYS A 245 14.10 16.00 -18.41
CA LYS A 245 12.99 16.79 -19.00
C LYS A 245 12.93 16.69 -20.53
N LYS A 246 14.07 16.54 -21.19
CA LYS A 246 14.18 16.36 -22.64
C LYS A 246 13.97 14.90 -23.09
N GLY A 247 13.90 13.96 -22.15
CA GLY A 247 13.83 12.52 -22.43
C GLY A 247 15.17 11.88 -22.82
N GLU A 248 16.29 12.58 -22.60
CA GLU A 248 17.65 12.08 -22.90
C GLU A 248 18.17 11.13 -21.81
N LYS A 249 17.65 11.26 -20.58
CA LYS A 249 17.96 10.43 -19.42
C LYS A 249 16.70 10.04 -18.68
N THR A 250 16.78 9.05 -17.81
CA THR A 250 15.64 8.63 -16.98
C THR A 250 15.90 8.83 -15.49
N VAL A 251 14.82 9.02 -14.73
CA VAL A 251 14.86 9.01 -13.26
C VAL A 251 14.08 7.81 -12.76
N HIS A 252 14.65 7.06 -11.83
CA HIS A 252 13.97 5.93 -11.23
C HIS A 252 12.90 6.41 -10.23
N ALA A 253 11.64 6.01 -10.44
CA ALA A 253 10.53 6.28 -9.52
C ALA A 253 9.67 5.05 -9.19
N GLY A 254 9.99 3.87 -9.74
CA GLY A 254 9.09 2.70 -9.74
C GLY A 254 8.69 2.14 -8.37
N VAL A 255 9.46 2.44 -7.32
CA VAL A 255 9.17 2.01 -5.93
C VAL A 255 8.72 3.16 -5.02
N LEU A 256 8.51 4.35 -5.58
CA LEU A 256 7.95 5.49 -4.85
C LEU A 256 6.44 5.44 -4.85
N TYR A 257 5.88 5.95 -3.76
CA TYR A 257 4.47 6.23 -3.67
C TYR A 257 4.21 7.71 -4.01
N PRO A 258 3.21 8.05 -4.85
CA PRO A 258 2.72 9.43 -5.00
C PRO A 258 2.70 10.29 -3.75
N HIS A 259 2.21 9.78 -2.61
CA HIS A 259 2.19 10.56 -1.37
C HIS A 259 3.58 10.86 -0.79
N ASP A 260 4.61 10.05 -1.08
CA ASP A 260 6.00 10.36 -0.67
C ASP A 260 6.50 11.63 -1.39
N ILE A 261 6.12 11.81 -2.66
CA ILE A 261 6.49 12.97 -3.48
C ILE A 261 5.71 14.20 -3.02
N VAL A 262 4.39 14.06 -2.83
CA VAL A 262 3.54 15.14 -2.30
C VAL A 262 4.02 15.59 -0.91
N HIS A 263 4.41 14.65 -0.05
CA HIS A 263 4.94 14.99 1.28
C HIS A 263 6.22 15.82 1.22
N SER A 264 7.08 15.54 0.25
CA SER A 264 8.29 16.33 0.05
C SER A 264 7.99 17.77 -0.38
N TYR A 265 6.85 18.00 -1.03
CA TYR A 265 6.33 19.32 -1.39
C TYR A 265 5.66 20.08 -0.24
N MET A 266 5.22 19.42 0.84
CA MET A 266 4.53 20.11 1.92
C MET A 266 5.51 20.88 2.82
N ASP A 267 5.12 22.10 3.19
CA ASP A 267 5.85 23.03 4.06
C ASP A 267 5.06 23.31 5.33
N TYR A 268 5.25 22.45 6.34
CA TYR A 268 4.57 22.54 7.62
C TYR A 268 5.14 23.61 8.56
N ASP A 269 6.30 24.19 8.22
CA ASP A 269 6.90 25.26 8.99
C ASP A 269 6.23 26.62 8.68
N ARG A 270 5.44 26.70 7.60
CA ARG A 270 4.68 27.89 7.21
C ARG A 270 3.21 27.79 7.65
N ARG A 271 2.63 28.92 8.10
CA ARG A 271 1.21 29.04 8.53
C ARG A 271 0.23 28.76 7.37
N PRO A 272 -1.03 28.34 7.65
CA PRO A 272 -1.96 27.82 6.63
C PRO A 272 -2.38 28.86 5.57
N GLY A 273 -2.52 28.41 4.31
CA GLY A 273 -2.90 29.19 3.11
C GLY A 273 -2.24 28.63 1.82
N TRP A 274 -2.21 29.37 0.71
CA TRP A 274 -1.44 29.03 -0.53
C TRP A 274 0.06 28.72 -0.29
N ILE A 275 0.54 28.95 0.93
CA ILE A 275 1.95 29.11 1.31
C ILE A 275 2.55 27.83 1.92
N TYR A 276 1.75 26.77 2.17
CA TYR A 276 2.28 25.49 2.70
C TYR A 276 2.72 24.48 1.62
N VAL A 277 2.80 24.89 0.35
CA VAL A 277 3.51 24.13 -0.69
C VAL A 277 4.86 24.78 -0.92
N LYS A 278 5.95 24.01 -0.80
CA LYS A 278 7.30 24.46 -1.13
C LYS A 278 7.38 24.91 -2.59
N ALA A 279 8.37 25.74 -2.90
CA ALA A 279 8.61 26.19 -4.27
C ALA A 279 8.76 25.00 -5.23
N LEU A 280 8.38 25.22 -6.50
CA LEU A 280 8.51 24.24 -7.58
C LEU A 280 9.88 23.56 -7.56
N ASP A 281 9.89 22.23 -7.52
CA ASP A 281 11.08 21.41 -7.44
C ASP A 281 11.14 20.43 -8.61
N ASP A 282 12.13 20.64 -9.48
CA ASP A 282 12.33 19.84 -10.68
C ASP A 282 12.52 18.35 -10.40
N THR A 283 13.18 17.97 -9.30
CA THR A 283 13.32 16.55 -8.94
C THR A 283 11.95 15.96 -8.63
N LEU A 284 11.11 16.65 -7.87
CA LEU A 284 9.78 16.15 -7.50
C LEU A 284 8.86 16.04 -8.72
N GLU A 285 8.91 17.01 -9.62
CA GLU A 285 8.15 16.98 -10.89
C GLU A 285 8.57 15.80 -11.78
N GLU A 286 9.87 15.58 -11.97
CA GLU A 286 10.35 14.47 -12.80
C GLU A 286 10.10 13.11 -12.14
N LEU A 287 10.24 13.00 -10.81
CA LEU A 287 9.84 11.79 -10.09
C LEU A 287 8.35 11.49 -10.24
N TRP A 288 7.49 12.51 -10.19
CA TRP A 288 6.04 12.36 -10.36
C TRP A 288 5.67 11.85 -11.75
N LYS A 289 6.31 12.40 -12.80
CA LYS A 289 6.12 11.95 -14.18
C LYS A 289 6.61 10.53 -14.40
N ALA A 290 7.72 10.16 -13.76
CA ALA A 290 8.33 8.83 -13.86
C ALA A 290 7.59 7.74 -13.06
N LEU A 291 6.59 8.10 -12.24
CA LEU A 291 5.76 7.11 -11.56
C LEU A 291 5.05 6.20 -12.58
N PRO A 292 5.08 4.88 -12.39
CA PRO A 292 4.40 3.96 -13.30
C PRO A 292 2.91 4.30 -13.40
N ASP A 293 2.31 4.07 -14.58
CA ASP A 293 0.88 4.26 -14.77
C ASP A 293 0.12 2.97 -14.39
N TYR A 294 -0.43 2.98 -13.18
CA TYR A 294 -1.28 1.90 -12.68
C TYR A 294 -2.74 2.06 -13.06
N VAL A 295 -3.15 3.26 -13.49
CA VAL A 295 -4.53 3.54 -13.88
C VAL A 295 -4.76 3.05 -15.30
N GLN A 296 -3.77 3.18 -16.18
CA GLN A 296 -3.83 2.69 -17.58
C GLN A 296 -5.06 3.20 -18.34
N GLY A 297 -5.48 4.44 -18.04
CA GLY A 297 -6.69 5.03 -18.60
C GLY A 297 -8.00 4.35 -18.17
N ALA A 298 -7.95 3.43 -17.20
CA ALA A 298 -9.05 2.57 -16.85
C ALA A 298 -10.19 3.34 -16.17
N GLY A 299 -11.32 3.31 -16.88
CA GLY A 299 -12.64 3.42 -16.32
C GLY A 299 -13.15 4.86 -16.26
N ASN A 300 -14.44 4.98 -16.50
CA ASN A 300 -15.25 6.16 -16.21
C ASN A 300 -15.31 6.35 -14.67
N THR A 301 -14.16 6.53 -14.02
CA THR A 301 -13.99 6.56 -12.56
C THR A 301 -13.82 8.00 -12.11
N LEU A 302 -14.74 8.45 -11.25
CA LEU A 302 -14.69 9.77 -10.65
C LEU A 302 -14.11 9.69 -9.24
N CYS A 303 -13.01 10.41 -9.01
CA CYS A 303 -12.43 10.55 -7.69
C CYS A 303 -13.22 11.52 -6.83
N ILE A 304 -13.43 11.14 -5.57
CA ILE A 304 -14.08 11.91 -4.53
C ILE A 304 -13.12 11.99 -3.34
N ALA A 305 -12.54 13.16 -3.11
CA ALA A 305 -11.43 13.33 -2.16
C ALA A 305 -11.86 14.04 -0.88
N ASP A 306 -11.64 13.41 0.26
CA ASP A 306 -11.90 13.97 1.58
C ASP A 306 -10.85 15.02 1.95
N GLY A 307 -11.32 16.25 2.18
CA GLY A 307 -10.53 17.40 2.60
C GLY A 307 -10.79 17.83 4.05
N SER A 308 -11.57 17.04 4.81
CA SER A 308 -12.07 17.39 6.14
C SER A 308 -10.96 17.57 7.19
N GLY A 309 -11.32 18.15 8.33
CA GLY A 309 -10.38 18.41 9.43
C GLY A 309 -9.67 17.16 9.95
N SER A 310 -10.32 15.99 9.93
CA SER A 310 -9.71 14.73 10.40
C SER A 310 -8.60 14.23 9.47
N MET A 311 -8.64 14.62 8.19
CA MET A 311 -7.64 14.25 7.19
C MET A 311 -6.26 14.87 7.47
N TRP A 312 -6.17 15.89 8.32
CA TRP A 312 -4.90 16.45 8.78
C TRP A 312 -4.12 15.54 9.74
N THR A 313 -4.73 14.45 10.20
CA THR A 313 -4.08 13.44 11.03
C THR A 313 -2.98 12.70 10.27
N LYS A 314 -1.90 12.34 10.96
CA LYS A 314 -0.82 11.54 10.42
C LYS A 314 -1.24 10.08 10.22
N VAL A 315 -0.85 9.50 9.08
CA VAL A 315 -1.05 8.09 8.77
C VAL A 315 -0.04 7.26 9.57
N GLY A 316 -0.55 6.54 10.57
CA GLY A 316 0.31 5.71 11.40
C GLY A 316 1.34 6.54 12.16
N ASN A 317 2.58 6.03 12.21
CA ASN A 317 3.74 6.69 12.82
C ASN A 317 4.58 7.43 11.76
N SER A 318 4.00 7.71 10.60
CA SER A 318 4.66 8.47 9.54
C SER A 318 4.49 9.96 9.75
N ASN A 319 5.23 10.77 8.99
CA ASN A 319 5.01 12.22 8.94
C ASN A 319 4.00 12.64 7.87
N VAL A 320 3.46 11.68 7.11
CA VAL A 320 2.48 11.92 6.06
C VAL A 320 1.08 11.95 6.69
N SER A 321 0.31 12.97 6.37
CA SER A 321 -1.09 13.16 6.72
C SER A 321 -2.04 12.45 5.76
N CYS A 322 -3.25 12.14 6.21
CA CYS A 322 -4.26 11.51 5.35
C CYS A 322 -4.64 12.41 4.17
N LEU A 323 -4.62 13.73 4.36
CA LEU A 323 -4.90 14.74 3.35
C LEU A 323 -3.86 14.71 2.23
N GLU A 324 -2.58 14.56 2.55
CA GLU A 324 -1.52 14.38 1.55
C GLU A 324 -1.75 13.11 0.73
N VAL A 325 -2.18 12.03 1.36
CA VAL A 325 -2.50 10.77 0.66
C VAL A 325 -3.72 10.96 -0.25
N ALA A 326 -4.80 11.58 0.23
CA ALA A 326 -6.01 11.84 -0.54
C ALA A 326 -5.71 12.72 -1.77
N ASN A 327 -5.01 13.83 -1.58
CA ASN A 327 -4.62 14.72 -2.68
C ASN A 327 -3.66 14.05 -3.66
N ALA A 328 -2.68 13.28 -3.17
CA ALA A 328 -1.79 12.51 -4.03
C ALA A 328 -2.57 11.52 -4.90
N ILE A 329 -3.50 10.75 -4.32
CA ILE A 329 -4.31 9.78 -5.06
C ILE A 329 -5.23 10.49 -6.05
N ALA A 330 -5.95 11.53 -5.63
CA ALA A 330 -6.88 12.27 -6.48
C ALA A 330 -6.20 12.88 -7.70
N ILE A 331 -5.05 13.55 -7.50
CA ILE A 331 -4.26 14.12 -8.59
C ILE A 331 -3.68 13.00 -9.47
N TYR A 332 -3.13 11.93 -8.87
CA TYR A 332 -2.54 10.82 -9.61
C TYR A 332 -3.55 10.11 -10.50
N PHE A 333 -4.74 9.80 -9.97
CA PHE A 333 -5.82 9.15 -10.70
C PHE A 333 -6.37 10.06 -11.78
N SER A 334 -6.82 11.26 -11.42
CA SER A 334 -7.45 12.18 -12.39
C SER A 334 -6.54 12.49 -13.59
N GLN A 335 -5.23 12.61 -13.38
CA GLN A 335 -4.25 12.81 -14.47
C GLN A 335 -4.13 11.64 -15.43
N ARG A 336 -4.27 10.42 -14.90
CA ARG A 336 -4.08 9.16 -15.65
C ARG A 336 -5.41 8.53 -16.09
N CYS A 337 -6.53 9.08 -15.64
CA CYS A 337 -7.85 8.84 -16.21
C CYS A 337 -7.93 9.41 -17.63
N THR A 338 -8.84 8.85 -18.42
CA THR A 338 -9.15 9.33 -19.77
C THR A 338 -10.59 9.86 -19.82
N GLY A 339 -10.93 10.54 -20.93
CA GLY A 339 -12.27 11.08 -21.13
C GLY A 339 -12.59 12.27 -20.23
N GLN A 340 -13.86 12.40 -19.87
CA GLN A 340 -14.44 13.59 -19.22
C GLN A 340 -14.00 13.81 -17.76
N PHE A 341 -13.47 12.80 -17.08
CA PHE A 341 -12.98 12.93 -15.70
C PHE A 341 -11.49 13.26 -15.62
N LYS A 342 -10.82 13.34 -16.77
CA LYS A 342 -9.41 13.68 -16.83
C LYS A 342 -9.15 15.04 -16.18
N ASP A 343 -8.15 15.09 -15.30
CA ASP A 343 -7.75 16.28 -14.55
C ASP A 343 -8.89 16.91 -13.73
N THR A 344 -9.84 16.11 -13.25
CA THR A 344 -10.93 16.60 -12.39
C THR A 344 -11.20 15.64 -11.22
N TYR A 345 -11.71 16.18 -10.11
CA TYR A 345 -12.27 15.38 -9.02
C TYR A 345 -13.34 16.20 -8.26
N ILE A 346 -14.07 15.54 -7.37
CA ILE A 346 -15.07 16.20 -6.49
C ILE A 346 -14.57 16.17 -5.03
N THR A 347 -14.76 17.26 -4.29
CA THR A 347 -14.48 17.26 -2.84
C THR A 347 -15.53 16.46 -2.08
N PHE A 348 -15.09 15.70 -1.08
CA PHE A 348 -15.96 14.96 -0.18
C PHE A 348 -16.29 15.83 1.02
N SER A 349 -17.31 16.67 0.87
CA SER A 349 -17.76 17.62 1.89
C SER A 349 -19.28 17.72 1.90
N GLN A 350 -19.84 18.51 2.82
CA GLN A 350 -21.27 18.76 2.92
C GLN A 350 -21.80 19.50 1.69
N THR A 351 -20.92 20.28 1.04
CA THR A 351 -21.16 21.02 -0.19
C THR A 351 -20.12 20.61 -1.24
N PRO A 352 -20.28 19.44 -1.88
CA PRO A 352 -19.29 18.92 -2.82
C PRO A 352 -18.93 19.95 -3.90
N GLN A 353 -17.64 20.18 -4.09
CA GLN A 353 -17.12 21.13 -5.06
C GLN A 353 -16.45 20.38 -6.22
N PHE A 354 -16.66 20.86 -7.44
CA PHE A 354 -15.91 20.40 -8.59
C PHE A 354 -14.54 21.07 -8.62
N VAL A 355 -13.48 20.26 -8.67
CA VAL A 355 -12.09 20.73 -8.74
C VAL A 355 -11.53 20.44 -10.13
N ASP A 356 -11.17 21.51 -10.83
CA ASP A 356 -10.57 21.47 -12.17
C ASP A 356 -9.05 21.64 -12.08
N LEU A 357 -8.30 20.57 -12.35
CA LEU A 357 -6.84 20.56 -12.37
C LEU A 357 -6.27 20.80 -13.78
N SER A 358 -7.11 20.96 -14.82
CA SER A 358 -6.67 21.06 -16.21
C SER A 358 -5.80 22.30 -16.48
N LYS A 359 -5.95 23.34 -15.66
CA LYS A 359 -5.14 24.57 -15.73
C LYS A 359 -3.76 24.42 -15.07
N GLY A 360 -3.57 23.42 -14.22
CA GLY A 360 -2.29 23.15 -13.59
C GLY A 360 -1.36 22.36 -14.52
N LYS A 361 -0.17 22.88 -14.80
CA LYS A 361 0.80 22.23 -15.71
C LYS A 361 1.76 21.31 -14.97
N THR A 362 1.98 21.58 -13.69
CA THR A 362 2.91 20.87 -12.81
C THR A 362 2.15 20.19 -11.67
N LEU A 363 2.81 19.25 -10.98
CA LEU A 363 2.29 18.73 -9.72
C LEU A 363 2.14 19.86 -8.70
N TYR A 364 3.11 20.78 -8.63
CA TYR A 364 3.02 21.99 -7.82
C TYR A 364 1.71 22.77 -8.05
N ASP A 365 1.37 23.12 -9.30
CA ASP A 365 0.14 23.87 -9.61
C ASP A 365 -1.11 23.12 -9.15
N LYS A 366 -1.14 21.80 -9.38
CA LYS A 366 -2.29 20.96 -9.05
C LYS A 366 -2.45 20.77 -7.55
N LEU A 367 -1.34 20.70 -6.80
CA LEU A 367 -1.36 20.74 -5.34
C LEU A 367 -1.88 22.08 -4.84
N CYS A 368 -1.39 23.18 -5.40
CA CYS A 368 -1.90 24.51 -5.06
C CYS A 368 -3.41 24.59 -5.31
N ILE A 369 -3.92 24.12 -6.45
CA ILE A 369 -5.37 24.09 -6.71
C ILE A 369 -6.09 23.23 -5.67
N ALA A 370 -5.69 21.96 -5.50
CA ALA A 370 -6.36 21.01 -4.61
C ALA A 370 -6.47 21.53 -3.17
N ILE A 371 -5.40 22.17 -2.69
CA ILE A 371 -5.31 22.70 -1.33
C ILE A 371 -6.34 23.81 -1.04
N HIS A 372 -6.70 24.62 -2.03
CA HIS A 372 -7.71 25.69 -1.86
C HIS A 372 -9.14 25.16 -1.78
N HIS A 373 -9.33 23.93 -2.22
CA HIS A 373 -10.60 23.22 -2.14
C HIS A 373 -10.67 22.31 -0.91
N ASN A 374 -9.68 22.35 -0.01
CA ASN A 374 -9.76 21.63 1.26
C ASN A 374 -10.69 22.37 2.22
N GLU A 375 -11.80 21.73 2.56
CA GLU A 375 -12.84 22.29 3.41
C GLU A 375 -12.87 21.54 4.74
N VAL A 376 -12.86 22.25 5.88
CA VAL A 376 -13.16 21.63 7.18
C VAL A 376 -14.67 21.48 7.29
N ALA A 377 -15.22 20.48 6.59
CA ALA A 377 -16.64 20.21 6.52
C ALA A 377 -16.93 18.73 6.79
N ASN A 378 -18.18 18.47 7.19
CA ASN A 378 -18.74 17.14 7.38
C ASN A 378 -18.95 16.44 6.03
N THR A 379 -19.06 15.12 6.02
CA THR A 379 -18.94 14.29 4.82
C THR A 379 -20.29 13.72 4.38
N ASN A 380 -20.75 13.96 3.14
CA ASN A 380 -22.08 13.53 2.70
C ASN A 380 -22.09 12.74 1.36
N ILE A 381 -22.27 11.42 1.45
CA ILE A 381 -22.33 10.56 0.26
C ILE A 381 -23.63 10.71 -0.54
N GLU A 382 -24.74 11.03 0.12
CA GLU A 382 -26.02 11.31 -0.53
C GLU A 382 -25.91 12.56 -1.41
N ALA A 383 -25.22 13.60 -0.93
CA ALA A 383 -25.00 14.82 -1.69
C ALA A 383 -24.26 14.55 -3.01
N VAL A 384 -23.26 13.65 -3.00
CA VAL A 384 -22.53 13.26 -4.21
C VAL A 384 -23.44 12.49 -5.18
N PHE A 385 -24.19 11.50 -4.70
CA PHE A 385 -25.12 10.74 -5.56
C PHE A 385 -26.25 11.63 -6.12
N ASN A 386 -26.78 12.56 -5.32
CA ASN A 386 -27.79 13.50 -5.78
C ASN A 386 -27.22 14.47 -6.80
N LEU A 387 -26.02 15.02 -6.57
CA LEU A 387 -25.35 15.91 -7.52
C LEU A 387 -25.19 15.25 -8.90
N ILE A 388 -24.74 13.99 -8.94
CA ILE A 388 -24.58 13.24 -10.20
C ILE A 388 -25.94 13.04 -10.89
N LEU A 389 -26.94 12.57 -10.14
CA LEU A 389 -28.27 12.28 -10.69
C LEU A 389 -28.99 13.55 -11.18
N ASP A 390 -28.98 14.61 -10.37
CA ASP A 390 -29.62 15.89 -10.68
C ASP A 390 -28.96 16.53 -11.92
N THR A 391 -27.63 16.42 -12.05
CA THR A 391 -26.90 16.86 -13.25
C THR A 391 -27.33 16.05 -14.47
N ALA A 392 -27.38 14.72 -14.36
CA ALA A 392 -27.80 13.84 -15.44
C ALA A 392 -29.23 14.14 -15.92
N ILE A 393 -30.17 14.33 -15.00
CA ILE A 393 -31.57 14.68 -15.30
C ILE A 393 -31.65 16.06 -15.95
N LYS A 394 -31.02 17.08 -15.33
CA LYS A 394 -31.08 18.47 -15.77
C LYS A 394 -30.56 18.64 -17.20
N TYR A 395 -29.46 17.97 -17.53
CA TYR A 395 -28.82 18.08 -18.83
C TYR A 395 -29.13 16.91 -19.78
N ARG A 396 -30.03 15.99 -19.40
CA ARG A 396 -30.47 14.83 -20.20
C ARG A 396 -29.30 13.98 -20.71
N MET A 397 -28.36 13.68 -19.82
CA MET A 397 -27.15 12.94 -20.16
C MET A 397 -27.49 11.46 -20.43
N PRO A 398 -26.85 10.79 -21.41
CA PRO A 398 -26.95 9.33 -21.54
C PRO A 398 -26.17 8.61 -20.44
N GLN A 399 -26.52 7.35 -20.16
CA GLN A 399 -25.87 6.54 -19.11
C GLN A 399 -24.35 6.38 -19.32
N CYS A 400 -23.87 6.37 -20.57
CA CYS A 400 -22.44 6.26 -20.88
C CYS A 400 -21.63 7.49 -20.43
N ASP A 401 -22.30 8.62 -20.21
CA ASP A 401 -21.67 9.86 -19.76
C ASP A 401 -21.71 9.98 -18.22
N LEU A 402 -22.29 9.02 -17.50
CA LEU A 402 -22.25 8.99 -16.04
C LEU A 402 -21.09 8.14 -15.55
N PRO A 403 -20.43 8.49 -14.43
CA PRO A 403 -19.34 7.70 -13.89
C PRO A 403 -19.81 6.27 -13.62
N GLU A 404 -18.99 5.30 -14.04
CA GLU A 404 -19.20 3.89 -13.73
C GLU A 404 -18.73 3.57 -12.32
N ASN A 405 -17.66 4.21 -11.86
CA ASN A 405 -17.09 4.02 -10.53
C ASN A 405 -16.93 5.37 -9.81
N LEU A 406 -17.26 5.39 -8.52
CA LEU A 406 -16.98 6.47 -7.59
C LEU A 406 -15.90 6.03 -6.63
N LEU A 407 -14.73 6.68 -6.69
CA LEU A 407 -13.60 6.36 -5.82
C LEU A 407 -13.53 7.36 -4.66
N ILE A 408 -14.00 6.95 -3.49
CA ILE A 408 -13.97 7.76 -2.27
C ILE A 408 -12.63 7.57 -1.54
N LEU A 409 -11.90 8.66 -1.35
CA LEU A 409 -10.62 8.72 -0.66
C LEU A 409 -10.82 9.36 0.71
N SER A 410 -10.83 8.58 1.80
CA SER A 410 -11.15 9.09 3.15
C SER A 410 -10.42 8.33 4.25
N ASP A 411 -10.30 8.94 5.43
CA ASP A 411 -9.82 8.28 6.65
C ASP A 411 -10.86 7.30 7.24
N MET A 412 -12.04 7.16 6.62
CA MET A 412 -13.13 6.26 7.03
C MET A 412 -13.69 6.56 8.42
N GLU A 413 -13.32 7.68 9.04
CA GLU A 413 -13.96 8.20 10.25
C GLU A 413 -15.18 9.00 9.85
N PHE A 414 -16.07 8.34 9.12
CA PHE A 414 -17.31 8.95 8.67
C PHE A 414 -18.08 9.50 9.85
N ASP A 415 -18.64 10.68 9.65
CA ASP A 415 -19.49 11.34 10.61
C ASP A 415 -20.94 10.90 10.51
N THR A 416 -21.74 11.52 11.36
CA THR A 416 -23.20 11.48 11.30
C THR A 416 -23.74 11.94 9.94
N ALA A 417 -22.95 12.56 9.05
CA ALA A 417 -23.38 13.02 7.72
C ALA A 417 -23.23 11.97 6.61
N THR A 418 -22.62 10.81 6.89
CA THR A 418 -22.94 9.59 6.11
C THR A 418 -24.33 9.05 6.40
N ARG A 419 -25.04 9.60 7.40
CA ARG A 419 -26.43 9.26 7.65
C ARG A 419 -27.36 10.04 6.73
N SER A 420 -28.20 9.32 6.00
CA SER A 420 -29.35 9.93 5.33
C SER A 420 -30.53 10.01 6.29
N THR A 421 -31.35 11.06 6.12
CA THR A 421 -32.64 11.15 6.81
C THR A 421 -33.69 10.35 6.05
N VAL A 422 -34.23 9.33 6.71
CA VAL A 422 -35.29 8.48 6.18
C VAL A 422 -36.51 8.69 7.05
N ASN A 423 -37.58 9.26 6.50
CA ASN A 423 -38.81 9.56 7.24
C ASN A 423 -38.54 10.35 8.55
N GLY A 424 -37.59 11.30 8.52
CA GLY A 424 -37.21 12.11 9.68
C GLY A 424 -36.25 11.44 10.68
N SER A 425 -35.79 10.21 10.44
CA SER A 425 -34.82 9.51 11.29
C SER A 425 -33.45 9.37 10.60
N TRP A 426 -32.37 9.55 11.36
CA TRP A 426 -30.99 9.43 10.87
C TRP A 426 -30.58 7.95 10.72
N VAL A 427 -30.12 7.54 9.54
CA VAL A 427 -29.71 6.14 9.26
C VAL A 427 -28.35 6.12 8.57
N SER A 428 -27.39 5.35 9.09
CA SER A 428 -26.05 5.12 8.47
C SER A 428 -26.13 4.54 7.05
N PRO A 429 -25.03 4.55 6.26
CA PRO A 429 -24.95 3.83 5.00
C PRO A 429 -25.05 2.32 5.24
N ASP A 430 -26.27 1.82 5.26
CA ASP A 430 -26.57 0.40 5.28
C ASP A 430 -27.04 -0.04 3.88
N GLU A 431 -27.21 -1.35 3.69
CA GLU A 431 -27.77 -1.89 2.45
C GLU A 431 -29.07 -1.19 2.05
N LYS A 432 -29.89 -0.76 3.01
CA LYS A 432 -31.17 -0.08 2.77
C LYS A 432 -31.01 1.34 2.23
N LEU A 433 -29.94 2.06 2.56
CA LEU A 433 -29.63 3.36 1.96
C LEU A 433 -29.26 3.19 0.48
N PHE A 434 -28.41 2.23 0.18
CA PHE A 434 -28.01 1.95 -1.19
C PHE A 434 -29.18 1.47 -2.06
N ASP A 435 -30.05 0.62 -1.53
CA ASP A 435 -31.29 0.20 -2.21
C ASP A 435 -32.18 1.39 -2.58
N LYS A 436 -32.18 2.46 -1.78
CA LYS A 436 -32.92 3.69 -2.10
C LYS A 436 -32.27 4.43 -3.26
N PHE A 437 -30.95 4.56 -3.28
CA PHE A 437 -30.26 5.19 -4.40
C PHE A 437 -30.45 4.38 -5.69
N VAL A 438 -30.40 3.05 -5.63
CA VAL A 438 -30.70 2.18 -6.77
C VAL A 438 -32.10 2.46 -7.31
N LYS A 439 -33.12 2.46 -6.43
CA LYS A 439 -34.50 2.75 -6.83
C LYS A 439 -34.64 4.17 -7.39
N LYS A 440 -33.99 5.16 -6.77
CA LYS A 440 -34.02 6.56 -7.18
C LYS A 440 -33.41 6.74 -8.58
N TYR A 441 -32.23 6.19 -8.82
CA TYR A 441 -31.56 6.22 -10.13
C TYR A 441 -32.41 5.48 -11.18
N ALA A 442 -32.89 4.27 -10.87
CA ALA A 442 -33.70 3.47 -11.78
C ALA A 442 -35.00 4.17 -12.18
N SER A 443 -35.65 4.90 -11.25
CA SER A 443 -36.87 5.68 -11.55
C SER A 443 -36.65 6.81 -12.56
N HIS A 444 -35.40 7.22 -12.80
CA HIS A 444 -35.01 8.22 -13.80
C HIS A 444 -34.29 7.61 -15.01
N GLY A 445 -34.27 6.28 -15.13
CA GLY A 445 -33.64 5.58 -16.26
C GLY A 445 -32.12 5.40 -16.15
N TYR A 446 -31.53 5.66 -14.97
CA TYR A 446 -30.09 5.53 -14.74
C TYR A 446 -29.75 4.32 -13.87
N ARG A 447 -28.53 3.82 -14.02
CA ARG A 447 -27.90 2.84 -13.14
C ARG A 447 -27.03 3.57 -12.13
N LEU A 448 -27.05 3.11 -10.89
CA LEU A 448 -26.21 3.66 -9.84
C LEU A 448 -24.73 3.35 -10.15
N PRO A 449 -23.83 4.34 -10.08
CA PRO A 449 -22.39 4.11 -10.14
C PRO A 449 -21.93 3.14 -9.04
N ARG A 450 -20.97 2.27 -9.36
CA ARG A 450 -20.30 1.43 -8.37
C ARG A 450 -19.51 2.31 -7.42
N LEU A 451 -19.52 1.96 -6.14
CA LEU A 451 -18.80 2.71 -5.11
C LEU A 451 -17.54 1.99 -4.68
N VAL A 452 -16.43 2.70 -4.51
CA VAL A 452 -15.17 2.14 -4.02
C VAL A 452 -14.63 3.02 -2.91
N PHE A 453 -14.44 2.45 -1.72
CA PHE A 453 -13.89 3.15 -0.57
C PHE A 453 -12.41 2.82 -0.41
N TRP A 454 -11.57 3.84 -0.58
CA TRP A 454 -10.16 3.79 -0.29
C TRP A 454 -9.89 4.30 1.13
N ASN A 455 -9.68 3.37 2.05
CA ASN A 455 -9.34 3.61 3.44
C ASN A 455 -7.88 4.09 3.56
N ILE A 456 -7.72 5.38 3.83
CA ILE A 456 -6.42 6.00 4.04
C ILE A 456 -5.93 5.76 5.46
N CYS A 457 -6.79 5.95 6.48
CA CYS A 457 -6.41 5.81 7.89
C CYS A 457 -7.60 5.64 8.84
N SER A 458 -8.28 4.50 8.81
CA SER A 458 -9.34 4.18 9.79
C SER A 458 -8.78 4.05 11.21
N ARG A 459 -9.26 4.89 12.13
CA ARG A 459 -8.84 4.92 13.53
C ARG A 459 -9.65 3.93 14.37
N THR A 460 -10.95 3.85 14.12
CA THR A 460 -11.89 2.92 14.77
C THR A 460 -11.93 1.54 14.14
N LYS A 461 -11.40 1.40 12.93
CA LYS A 461 -11.41 0.14 12.15
C LYS A 461 -12.84 -0.32 11.83
N THR A 462 -13.79 0.60 11.88
CA THR A 462 -15.20 0.36 11.53
C THR A 462 -15.29 0.13 10.03
N ILE A 463 -15.85 -1.01 9.65
CA ILE A 463 -16.09 -1.37 8.25
C ILE A 463 -17.43 -0.73 7.87
N PRO A 464 -17.48 0.21 6.91
CA PRO A 464 -18.73 0.91 6.61
C PRO A 464 -19.78 -0.03 6.02
N ILE A 465 -19.36 -0.96 5.15
CA ILE A 465 -20.23 -1.87 4.39
C ILE A 465 -19.50 -3.20 4.21
N ARG A 466 -20.18 -4.33 4.40
CA ARG A 466 -19.58 -5.68 4.29
C ARG A 466 -19.49 -6.16 2.84
N GLU A 467 -20.65 -6.30 2.21
CA GLU A 467 -20.85 -6.73 0.84
C GLU A 467 -22.13 -6.04 0.38
N ASN A 468 -22.15 -5.43 -0.80
CA ASN A 468 -23.41 -4.99 -1.38
C ASN A 468 -23.45 -5.38 -2.87
N ALA A 469 -24.66 -5.54 -3.40
CA ALA A 469 -24.87 -5.86 -4.81
C ALA A 469 -24.32 -4.79 -5.78
N LEU A 470 -23.84 -3.67 -5.26
CA LEU A 470 -23.40 -2.47 -5.99
C LEU A 470 -21.88 -2.31 -5.99
N GLY A 471 -21.15 -3.27 -5.43
CA GLY A 471 -19.70 -3.39 -5.59
C GLY A 471 -18.83 -2.49 -4.74
N VAL A 472 -19.19 -2.29 -3.47
CA VAL A 472 -18.31 -1.63 -2.50
C VAL A 472 -17.00 -2.38 -2.33
N ALA A 473 -15.95 -1.90 -2.98
CA ALA A 473 -14.58 -2.36 -2.75
C ALA A 473 -13.95 -1.53 -1.62
N LEU A 474 -13.51 -2.22 -0.56
CA LEU A 474 -12.76 -1.62 0.54
C LEU A 474 -11.28 -1.92 0.35
N VAL A 475 -10.48 -0.87 0.16
CA VAL A 475 -9.03 -1.01 -0.02
C VAL A 475 -8.28 -0.18 1.01
N SER A 476 -7.14 -0.64 1.49
CA SER A 476 -6.37 0.01 2.57
C SER A 476 -4.89 0.02 2.25
N GLY A 477 -4.23 1.12 2.59
CA GLY A 477 -2.84 1.39 2.24
C GLY A 477 -2.72 2.16 0.92
N PHE A 478 -1.51 2.34 0.41
CA PHE A 478 -1.32 3.00 -0.87
C PHE A 478 -0.25 2.26 -1.67
N SER A 479 -0.71 1.44 -2.61
CA SER A 479 0.18 0.63 -3.45
C SER A 479 -0.40 0.39 -4.85
N PRO A 480 0.46 0.02 -5.82
CA PRO A 480 0.05 -0.36 -7.16
C PRO A 480 -1.04 -1.43 -7.22
N ALA A 481 -0.96 -2.41 -6.30
CA ALA A 481 -1.94 -3.48 -6.20
C ALA A 481 -3.33 -2.96 -5.87
N ILE A 482 -3.41 -1.91 -5.04
CA ILE A 482 -4.69 -1.33 -4.66
C ILE A 482 -5.35 -0.65 -5.87
N THR A 483 -4.57 0.02 -6.71
CA THR A 483 -5.10 0.60 -7.95
C THR A 483 -5.70 -0.49 -8.84
N LYS A 484 -5.03 -1.65 -8.99
CA LYS A 484 -5.58 -2.80 -9.72
C LYS A 484 -6.87 -3.35 -9.09
N MET A 485 -6.97 -3.36 -7.76
CA MET A 485 -8.19 -3.78 -7.06
C MET A 485 -9.35 -2.84 -7.37
N VAL A 486 -9.14 -1.52 -7.23
CA VAL A 486 -10.14 -0.49 -7.53
C VAL A 486 -10.67 -0.60 -8.96
N LEU A 487 -9.80 -0.92 -9.91
CA LEU A 487 -10.14 -1.03 -11.33
C LEU A 487 -10.71 -2.40 -11.72
N SER A 488 -10.71 -3.39 -10.82
CA SER A 488 -11.29 -4.69 -11.12
C SER A 488 -12.82 -4.61 -11.12
N ASN A 489 -13.49 -5.36 -11.98
CA ASN A 489 -14.95 -5.47 -12.01
C ASN A 489 -15.54 -6.35 -10.89
N GLU A 490 -14.70 -6.89 -9.99
CA GLU A 490 -15.14 -7.73 -8.89
C GLU A 490 -15.78 -6.89 -7.79
N VAL A 491 -17.03 -7.22 -7.46
CA VAL A 491 -17.87 -6.49 -6.51
C VAL A 491 -17.72 -7.00 -5.09
N ASN A 492 -17.22 -8.23 -4.91
CA ASN A 492 -17.00 -8.83 -3.61
C ASN A 492 -15.56 -8.53 -3.09
N PRO A 493 -15.40 -7.79 -1.98
CA PRO A 493 -14.08 -7.43 -1.46
C PRO A 493 -13.18 -8.63 -1.12
N TYR A 494 -13.77 -9.72 -0.62
CA TYR A 494 -13.01 -10.92 -0.28
C TYR A 494 -12.51 -11.62 -1.55
N LYS A 495 -13.36 -11.80 -2.57
CA LYS A 495 -12.93 -12.36 -3.86
C LYS A 495 -11.85 -11.50 -4.52
N MET A 496 -12.01 -10.18 -4.49
CA MET A 496 -11.02 -9.25 -5.03
C MET A 496 -9.67 -9.38 -4.31
N LEU A 497 -9.69 -9.48 -2.98
CA LEU A 497 -8.47 -9.76 -2.21
C LEU A 497 -7.86 -11.12 -2.59
N VAL A 498 -8.67 -12.17 -2.64
CA VAL A 498 -8.19 -13.52 -3.03
C VAL A 498 -7.58 -13.52 -4.43
N GLN A 499 -8.18 -12.83 -5.41
CA GLN A 499 -7.60 -12.70 -6.75
C GLN A 499 -6.22 -12.04 -6.74
N GLN A 500 -6.00 -11.02 -5.90
CA GLN A 500 -4.67 -10.42 -5.74
C GLN A 500 -3.67 -11.36 -5.07
N LEU A 501 -4.13 -12.21 -4.15
CA LEU A 501 -3.26 -13.19 -3.48
C LEU A 501 -2.94 -14.38 -4.38
N MET A 502 -3.85 -14.78 -5.26
CA MET A 502 -3.73 -15.96 -6.14
C MET A 502 -2.93 -15.70 -7.43
N VAL A 503 -2.26 -14.56 -7.55
CA VAL A 503 -1.36 -14.30 -8.68
C VAL A 503 -0.09 -15.18 -8.59
N PRO A 504 0.56 -15.52 -9.73
CA PRO A 504 1.72 -16.42 -9.75
C PRO A 504 2.89 -15.99 -8.86
N ARG A 505 3.00 -14.68 -8.60
CA ARG A 505 4.03 -14.12 -7.72
C ARG A 505 4.01 -14.71 -6.31
N TYR A 506 2.90 -15.22 -5.80
CA TYR A 506 2.83 -15.78 -4.45
C TYR A 506 2.75 -17.32 -4.41
N ASP A 507 2.90 -18.00 -5.55
CA ASP A 507 2.82 -19.47 -5.60
C ASP A 507 4.00 -20.13 -4.88
N VAL A 508 5.22 -19.60 -5.06
CA VAL A 508 6.43 -20.10 -4.39
C VAL A 508 6.35 -19.97 -2.86
N VAL A 509 5.58 -19.01 -2.37
CA VAL A 509 5.36 -18.79 -0.92
C VAL A 509 4.48 -19.90 -0.35
N GLU A 510 3.41 -20.26 -1.05
CA GLU A 510 2.56 -21.38 -0.66
C GLU A 510 3.29 -22.71 -0.78
N GLN A 511 3.99 -22.93 -1.91
CA GLN A 511 4.76 -24.15 -2.15
C GLN A 511 5.80 -24.37 -1.06
N ALA A 512 6.55 -23.34 -0.67
CA ALA A 512 7.58 -23.48 0.37
C ALA A 512 7.05 -24.07 1.69
N VAL A 513 5.79 -23.81 2.05
CA VAL A 513 5.20 -24.26 3.33
C VAL A 513 4.43 -25.57 3.20
N TRP A 514 3.86 -25.87 2.03
CA TRP A 514 2.93 -27.00 1.84
C TRP A 514 3.33 -28.01 0.76
N SER A 515 4.51 -27.89 0.13
CA SER A 515 4.99 -28.82 -0.91
C SER A 515 5.18 -30.27 -0.45
N ASP A 516 5.22 -30.52 0.87
CA ASP A 516 5.42 -31.87 1.43
C ASP A 516 4.13 -32.67 1.64
N PHE A 517 2.96 -32.16 1.23
CA PHE A 517 1.66 -32.82 1.47
C PHE A 517 0.95 -33.36 0.20
N THR A 518 1.60 -33.40 -0.96
CA THR A 518 0.99 -33.87 -2.22
C THR A 518 1.72 -35.00 -2.94
N ASP A 519 2.55 -35.80 -2.25
CA ASP A 519 3.22 -36.97 -2.86
C ASP A 519 3.17 -38.24 -1.97
N SER A 520 1.99 -38.59 -1.44
CA SER A 520 1.79 -39.90 -0.78
C SER A 520 0.52 -40.66 -1.15
N THR A 521 -0.22 -40.24 -2.18
CA THR A 521 -1.37 -41.01 -2.71
C THR A 521 -1.34 -41.28 -4.22
N ALA A 522 -0.26 -40.91 -4.93
CA ALA A 522 -0.05 -41.27 -6.33
C ALA A 522 1.02 -42.37 -6.44
N GLY A 523 0.74 -43.56 -5.90
CA GLY A 523 1.75 -44.61 -5.84
C GLY A 523 1.25 -46.01 -5.54
N VAL A 524 0.06 -46.42 -6.00
CA VAL A 524 -0.30 -47.85 -6.08
C VAL A 524 -1.24 -48.09 -7.27
N ASN A 525 -0.87 -49.07 -8.10
CA ASN A 525 -1.59 -49.71 -9.21
C ASN A 525 -1.46 -49.10 -10.60
N ASN A 526 -0.37 -49.46 -11.28
CA ASN A 526 -0.44 -49.89 -12.68
C ASN A 526 0.61 -50.99 -12.93
N THR A 527 0.19 -52.24 -12.76
CA THR A 527 0.83 -53.41 -13.37
C THR A 527 -0.25 -54.39 -13.80
N GLU A 528 -0.26 -54.62 -15.12
CA GLU A 528 -0.69 -55.83 -15.82
C GLU A 528 -2.18 -56.24 -15.81
N SER A 529 -2.82 -56.13 -16.98
CA SER A 529 -3.17 -57.34 -17.73
C SER A 529 -3.49 -57.05 -19.20
N ASP A 530 -2.83 -57.89 -19.98
CA ASP A 530 -2.76 -58.08 -21.41
C ASP A 530 -4.04 -58.72 -21.99
N LYS A 531 -4.27 -58.54 -23.31
CA LYS A 531 -5.18 -59.30 -24.21
C LYS A 531 -6.69 -59.22 -23.90
N THR A 532 -7.59 -59.02 -24.87
CA THR A 532 -7.82 -59.83 -26.08
C THR A 532 -8.93 -59.17 -26.92
N LYS A 533 -8.87 -59.31 -28.26
CA LYS A 533 -9.97 -59.48 -29.26
C LYS A 533 -11.29 -58.72 -29.03
N GLU A 534 -11.86 -57.97 -29.98
CA GLU A 534 -12.06 -58.22 -31.41
C GLU A 534 -12.44 -56.91 -32.10
#